data_AF-A0A838TDS7-F1
#
_entry.id   AF-A0A838TDS7-F1
#
_cell.length_a   1.000
_cell.length_b   1.000
_cell.length_c   1.000
_cell.angle_alpha   90.00
_cell.angle_beta   90.00
_cell.angle_gamma   90.00
#
_symmetry.space_group_name_H-M   'P 1'
#
loop_
_entity.id
_entity.type
_entity.pdbx_description
1 polymer ?
#
loop_
_entity_poly.entity_id
_entity_poly.type
_entity_poly.pdbx_seq_one_letter_code
_entity_poly.pdbx_strand_id
1 'polypeptide(L)'
;MNIKRLLLAIVVAFVFIFATDFLIHAVWLKNDYLATKELWRTEAEMGARFPWMLSAQLVVAIVFVTIWALGFARRGSVGLACGYGLLLGLLVQATTIITYVVSPLPADIAMKWIGSGVLQAIVLGLV
;
A
#
# COMPACT_ATOMS: atom_id res chain seq x y z
N MET A 1 -18.36 -1.57 14.24
CA MET A 1 -18.14 -0.12 14.05
C MET A 1 -19.41 0.48 13.45
N ASN A 2 -19.77 1.74 13.75
CA ASN A 2 -20.92 2.38 13.07
C ASN A 2 -20.51 2.98 11.72
N ILE A 3 -21.47 3.30 10.86
CA ILE A 3 -21.20 3.76 9.48
C ILE A 3 -20.37 5.05 9.41
N LYS A 4 -20.62 6.01 10.33
CA LYS A 4 -19.86 7.27 10.37
C LYS A 4 -18.38 7.02 10.67
N ARG A 5 -18.10 6.16 11.66
CA ARG A 5 -16.73 5.77 12.02
C ARG A 5 -16.06 4.94 10.92
N LEU A 6 -16.81 4.08 10.22
CA LEU A 6 -16.31 3.31 9.09
C LEU A 6 -15.84 4.22 7.95
N LEU A 7 -16.69 5.17 7.53
CA LEU A 7 -16.36 6.11 6.47
C LEU A 7 -15.16 6.98 6.85
N LEU A 8 -15.10 7.47 8.09
CA LEU A 8 -13.95 8.23 8.57
C LEU A 8 -12.66 7.40 8.52
N ALA A 9 -12.68 6.17 9.01
CA ALA A 9 -11.51 5.29 8.99
C ALA A 9 -11.03 5.01 7.56
N ILE A 10 -11.94 4.82 6.59
CA ILE A 10 -11.59 4.67 5.17
C ILE A 10 -10.86 5.91 4.64
N VAL A 11 -11.35 7.11 4.95
CA VAL A 11 -10.70 8.35 4.50
C VAL A 11 -9.30 8.49 5.13
N VAL A 12 -9.17 8.25 6.44
CA VAL A 12 -7.87 8.35 7.12
C VAL A 12 -6.89 7.30 6.58
N ALA A 13 -7.34 6.06 6.37
CA ALA A 13 -6.54 4.99 5.76
C ALA A 13 -6.07 5.36 4.35
N PHE A 14 -6.96 5.91 3.51
CA PHE A 14 -6.61 6.36 2.17
C PHE A 14 -5.55 7.47 2.19
N VAL A 15 -5.73 8.49 3.04
CA VAL A 15 -4.76 9.58 3.18
C VAL A 15 -3.40 9.04 3.68
N PHE A 16 -3.42 8.10 4.63
CA PHE A 16 -2.21 7.45 5.13
C PHE A 16 -1.47 6.70 4.01
N ILE A 17 -2.18 5.85 3.26
CA ILE A 17 -1.61 5.09 2.14
C ILE A 17 -1.02 6.06 1.11
N PHE A 18 -1.78 7.06 0.68
CA PHE A 18 -1.31 8.03 -0.30
C PHE A 18 -0.05 8.77 0.15
N ALA A 19 -0.05 9.28 1.39
CA ALA A 19 1.07 10.03 1.92
C ALA A 19 2.34 9.17 2.06
N THR A 20 2.19 7.94 2.54
CA THR A 20 3.32 7.01 2.70
C THR A 20 3.83 6.49 1.36
N ASP A 21 2.95 6.19 0.40
CA ASP A 21 3.34 5.84 -0.98
C ASP A 21 4.10 6.98 -1.64
N PHE A 22 3.68 8.23 -1.45
CA PHE A 22 4.43 9.38 -1.94
C PHE A 22 5.85 9.44 -1.34
N LEU A 23 5.97 9.28 -0.02
CA LEU A 23 7.28 9.27 0.63
C LEU A 23 8.17 8.09 0.18
N ILE A 24 7.59 6.91 0.00
CA ILE A 24 8.32 5.72 -0.45
C ILE A 24 8.74 5.88 -1.92
N HIS A 25 7.80 6.18 -2.81
CA HIS A 25 8.01 6.09 -4.26
C HIS A 25 8.55 7.39 -4.88
N ALA A 26 8.04 8.55 -4.46
CA ALA A 26 8.43 9.83 -5.05
C ALA A 26 9.65 10.47 -4.37
N VAL A 27 9.95 10.09 -3.12
CA VAL A 27 11.08 10.63 -2.35
C VAL A 27 12.19 9.61 -2.18
N TRP A 28 11.93 8.49 -1.50
CA TRP A 28 12.98 7.53 -1.15
C TRP A 28 13.50 6.76 -2.37
N LEU A 29 12.60 6.19 -3.17
CA LEU A 29 12.93 5.37 -4.34
C LEU A 29 13.18 6.17 -5.63
N LYS A 30 13.13 7.50 -5.57
CA LYS A 30 13.24 8.35 -6.76
C LYS A 30 14.47 8.02 -7.61
N ASN A 31 15.63 7.91 -6.96
CA ASN A 31 16.89 7.64 -7.67
C ASN A 31 16.93 6.23 -8.25
N ASP A 32 16.33 5.25 -7.57
CA ASP A 32 16.22 3.87 -8.07
C ASP A 32 15.37 3.82 -9.35
N TYR A 33 14.28 4.60 -9.40
CA TYR A 33 13.44 4.71 -10.60
C TYR A 33 14.10 5.46 -11.75
N LEU A 34 14.89 6.50 -11.45
CA LEU A 34 15.67 7.20 -12.48
C LEU A 34 16.76 6.31 -13.08
N ALA A 35 17.40 5.47 -12.25
CA ALA A 35 18.41 4.51 -12.69
C ALA A 35 17.84 3.37 -13.56
N THR A 36 16.52 3.17 -13.53
CA THR A 36 15.80 2.09 -14.22
C THR A 36 14.68 2.63 -15.11
N LYS A 37 14.81 3.88 -15.58
CA LYS A 37 13.75 4.64 -16.28
C LYS A 37 13.15 3.91 -17.48
N GLU A 38 13.94 3.06 -18.15
CA GLU A 38 13.55 2.25 -19.29
C GLU A 38 12.51 1.16 -18.96
N LEU A 39 12.37 0.78 -17.68
CA LEU A 39 11.34 -0.16 -17.23
C LEU A 39 9.96 0.47 -17.07
N TRP A 40 9.90 1.80 -16.92
CA TRP A 40 8.71 2.52 -16.52
C TRP A 40 8.08 3.26 -17.69
N ARG A 41 6.77 3.55 -17.57
CA ARG A 41 6.11 4.49 -18.48
C ARG A 41 6.74 5.87 -18.36
N THR A 42 6.60 6.69 -19.41
CA THR A 42 7.05 8.08 -19.34
C THR A 42 6.29 8.86 -18.25
N GLU A 43 6.88 9.92 -17.71
CA GLU A 43 6.22 10.75 -16.69
C GLU A 43 4.86 11.29 -17.15
N ALA A 44 4.76 11.70 -18.42
CA ALA A 44 3.50 12.17 -19.01
C ALA A 44 2.42 11.07 -19.02
N GLU A 45 2.81 9.84 -19.37
CA GLU A 45 1.90 8.69 -19.37
C GLU A 45 1.48 8.26 -17.97
N MET A 46 2.39 8.35 -16.99
CA MET A 46 2.07 8.10 -15.58
C MET A 46 1.10 9.17 -15.06
N GLY A 47 1.37 10.45 -15.34
CA GLY A 47 0.50 11.57 -14.97
C GLY A 47 -0.90 11.44 -15.53
N ALA A 48 -1.03 11.06 -16.80
CA ALA A 48 -2.34 10.82 -17.44
C ALA A 48 -3.13 9.66 -16.81
N ARG A 49 -2.46 8.74 -16.10
CA ARG A 49 -3.06 7.56 -15.46
C ARG A 49 -3.13 7.66 -13.94
N PHE A 50 -2.68 8.77 -13.35
CA PHE A 50 -2.68 8.99 -11.91
C PHE A 50 -4.04 8.74 -11.24
N PRO A 51 -5.20 9.08 -11.84
CA PRO A 51 -6.51 8.76 -11.25
C PRO A 51 -6.76 7.26 -11.05
N TRP A 52 -6.19 6.39 -11.89
CA TRP A 52 -6.28 4.93 -11.71
C TRP A 52 -5.52 4.47 -10.47
N MET A 53 -4.36 5.08 -10.19
CA MET A 53 -3.58 4.81 -8.99
C MET A 53 -4.32 5.24 -7.73
N LEU A 54 -4.91 6.45 -7.73
CA LEU A 54 -5.74 6.93 -6.62
C LEU A 54 -6.95 5.99 -6.38
N SER A 55 -7.58 5.54 -7.46
CA SER A 55 -8.71 4.62 -7.37
C SER A 55 -8.30 3.27 -6.75
N ALA A 56 -7.14 2.74 -7.14
CA ALA A 56 -6.60 1.51 -6.57
C ALA A 56 -6.27 1.67 -5.08
N GLN A 57 -5.60 2.75 -4.69
CA GLN A 57 -5.32 3.05 -3.27
C GLN A 57 -6.60 3.21 -2.44
N LEU A 58 -7.65 3.84 -3.00
CA LEU A 58 -8.94 3.96 -2.34
C LEU A 58 -9.62 2.59 -2.15
N VAL A 59 -9.56 1.71 -3.16
CA VAL A 59 -10.08 0.34 -3.04
C VAL A 59 -9.34 -0.43 -1.94
N VAL A 60 -8.00 -0.32 -1.88
CA VAL A 60 -7.20 -0.92 -0.79
C VAL A 60 -7.66 -0.41 0.57
N ALA A 61 -7.80 0.91 0.74
CA ALA A 61 -8.28 1.51 1.99
C ALA A 61 -9.68 0.99 2.39
N ILE A 62 -10.62 0.95 1.44
CA ILE A 62 -11.98 0.44 1.66
C ILE A 62 -11.94 -1.02 2.12
N VAL A 63 -11.22 -1.89 1.41
CA VAL A 63 -11.16 -3.32 1.70
C VAL A 63 -10.49 -3.57 3.05
N PHE A 64 -9.35 -2.92 3.30
CA PHE A 64 -8.61 -3.02 4.56
C PHE A 64 -9.50 -2.63 5.74
N VAL A 65 -10.07 -1.42 5.73
CA VAL A 65 -10.89 -0.97 6.85
C VAL A 65 -12.17 -1.81 7.00
N THR A 66 -12.76 -2.29 5.91
CA THR A 66 -13.99 -3.11 5.96
C THR A 66 -13.72 -4.48 6.58
N ILE A 67 -12.63 -5.16 6.19
CA ILE A 67 -12.26 -6.46 6.79
C ILE A 67 -12.00 -6.28 8.29
N TRP A 68 -11.28 -5.22 8.69
CA TRP A 68 -11.09 -4.88 10.09
C TRP A 68 -12.41 -4.69 10.84
N ALA A 69 -13.32 -3.90 10.27
CA ALA A 69 -14.62 -3.59 10.84
C ALA A 69 -15.49 -4.83 11.07
N LEU A 70 -15.43 -5.80 10.16
CA LEU A 70 -16.21 -7.04 10.20
C LEU A 70 -15.65 -8.06 11.20
N GLY A 71 -14.32 -8.23 11.24
CA GLY A 71 -13.70 -9.34 11.98
C GLY A 71 -13.05 -8.97 13.32
N PHE A 72 -12.55 -7.74 13.47
CA PHE A 72 -11.50 -7.45 14.45
C PHE A 72 -11.82 -6.26 15.36
N ALA A 73 -12.67 -5.32 14.92
CA ALA A 73 -12.97 -4.09 15.63
C ALA A 73 -13.56 -4.26 17.04
N ARG A 74 -14.11 -5.43 17.39
CA ARG A 74 -14.65 -5.72 18.74
C ARG A 74 -13.58 -6.17 19.75
N ARG A 75 -12.45 -6.72 19.28
CA ARG A 75 -11.34 -7.18 20.14
C ARG A 75 -10.29 -6.09 20.35
N GLY A 76 -9.99 -5.31 19.30
CA GLY A 76 -9.32 -4.00 19.40
C GLY A 76 -7.99 -3.94 20.15
N SER A 77 -7.09 -4.93 20.01
CA SER A 77 -5.75 -4.86 20.59
C SER A 77 -4.69 -4.43 19.56
N VAL A 78 -3.64 -3.75 20.03
CA VAL A 78 -2.49 -3.31 19.20
C VAL A 78 -1.85 -4.50 18.48
N GLY A 79 -1.64 -5.62 19.18
CA GLY A 79 -1.08 -6.83 18.58
C GLY A 79 -1.95 -7.41 17.46
N LEU A 80 -3.28 -7.34 17.60
CA LEU A 80 -4.21 -7.79 16.57
C LEU A 80 -4.20 -6.87 15.35
N ALA A 81 -4.11 -5.56 15.56
CA ALA A 81 -3.95 -4.55 14.51
C ALA A 81 -2.66 -4.75 13.71
N CYS A 82 -1.51 -4.89 14.39
CA CYS A 82 -0.24 -5.16 13.74
C CYS A 82 -0.25 -6.50 12.99
N GLY A 83 -0.77 -7.56 13.61
CA GLY A 83 -0.87 -8.88 12.98
C GLY A 83 -1.78 -8.87 11.75
N TYR A 84 -2.90 -8.15 11.82
CA TYR A 84 -3.80 -7.94 10.69
C TYR A 84 -3.11 -7.22 9.53
N GLY A 85 -2.42 -6.11 9.82
CA GLY A 85 -1.64 -5.36 8.84
C GLY A 85 -0.51 -6.18 8.22
N LEU A 86 0.22 -6.95 9.03
CA LEU A 86 1.26 -7.88 8.55
C LEU A 86 0.71 -8.88 7.54
N LEU A 87 -0.41 -9.56 7.86
CA LEU A 87 -0.98 -10.58 6.99
C LEU A 87 -1.46 -10.00 5.65
N LEU A 88 -2.15 -8.86 5.67
CA LEU A 88 -2.59 -8.22 4.43
C LEU A 88 -1.43 -7.61 3.64
N GLY A 89 -0.45 -7.03 4.32
CA GLY A 89 0.77 -6.53 3.69
C GLY A 89 1.52 -7.65 2.97
N LEU A 90 1.69 -8.81 3.60
CA LEU A 90 2.29 -9.99 2.98
C LEU A 90 1.47 -10.50 1.79
N LEU A 91 0.13 -10.54 1.92
CA LEU A 91 -0.76 -10.95 0.83
C LEU A 91 -0.60 -10.05 -0.40
N VAL A 92 -0.58 -8.72 -0.20
CA VAL A 92 -0.37 -7.75 -1.29
C VAL A 92 1.04 -7.88 -1.85
N GLN A 93 2.07 -7.92 -1.00
CA GLN A 93 3.46 -7.95 -1.46
C GLN A 93 3.88 -9.30 -2.08
N ALA A 94 3.10 -10.37 -1.91
CA ALA A 94 3.29 -11.61 -2.66
C ALA A 94 3.22 -11.37 -4.19
N THR A 95 2.40 -10.42 -4.65
CA THR A 95 2.34 -10.08 -6.09
C THR A 95 3.59 -9.35 -6.57
N THR A 96 4.36 -8.72 -5.68
CA THR A 96 5.67 -8.14 -6.02
C THR A 96 6.67 -9.23 -6.36
N ILE A 97 6.65 -10.36 -5.65
CA ILE A 97 7.50 -11.53 -5.96
C ILE A 97 7.13 -12.08 -7.35
N ILE A 98 5.84 -12.18 -7.64
CA ILE A 98 5.36 -12.60 -8.98
C ILE A 98 5.87 -11.62 -10.03
N THR A 99 5.74 -10.31 -9.79
CA THR A 99 6.22 -9.25 -10.71
C THR A 99 7.72 -9.36 -10.96
N TYR A 100 8.51 -9.61 -9.93
CA TYR A 100 9.95 -9.86 -10.04
C TYR A 100 10.27 -11.08 -10.91
N VAL A 101 9.45 -12.13 -10.85
CA VAL A 101 9.66 -13.34 -11.66
C VAL A 101 9.27 -13.13 -13.12
N VAL A 102 8.16 -12.44 -13.39
CA VAL A 102 7.59 -12.34 -14.76
C VAL A 102 8.02 -11.09 -15.53
N SER A 103 8.73 -10.17 -14.88
CA SER A 103 9.20 -8.91 -15.48
C SER A 103 10.65 -8.64 -15.05
N PRO A 104 11.42 -7.85 -15.81
CA PRO A 104 12.82 -7.54 -15.48
C PRO A 104 12.95 -6.52 -14.34
N LEU A 105 12.15 -6.67 -13.27
CA LEU A 105 12.20 -5.81 -12.09
C LEU A 105 13.50 -6.11 -11.30
N PRO A 106 14.33 -5.11 -11.00
CA PRO A 106 15.52 -5.30 -10.18
C PRO A 106 15.18 -5.81 -8.78
N ALA A 107 15.98 -6.77 -8.28
CA ALA A 107 15.74 -7.41 -6.99
C ALA A 107 15.79 -6.42 -5.82
N ASP A 108 16.63 -5.39 -5.91
CA ASP A 108 16.74 -4.33 -4.89
C ASP A 108 15.45 -3.49 -4.80
N ILE A 109 14.85 -3.10 -5.93
CA ILE A 109 13.55 -2.41 -5.96
C ILE A 109 12.46 -3.32 -5.41
N ALA A 110 12.42 -4.59 -5.83
CA ALA A 110 11.44 -5.56 -5.33
C ALA A 110 11.52 -5.72 -3.81
N MET A 111 12.72 -5.84 -3.25
CA MET A 111 12.93 -5.97 -1.80
C MET A 111 12.52 -4.71 -1.05
N LYS A 112 12.82 -3.52 -1.58
CA LYS A 112 12.37 -2.25 -0.99
C LYS A 112 10.84 -2.13 -1.00
N TRP A 113 10.18 -2.54 -2.08
CA TRP A 113 8.71 -2.59 -2.16
C TRP A 113 8.13 -3.55 -1.13
N ILE A 114 8.64 -4.79 -1.04
CA ILE A 114 8.18 -5.78 -0.06
C ILE A 114 8.34 -5.25 1.37
N GLY A 115 9.53 -4.76 1.72
CA GLY A 115 9.81 -4.26 3.06
C GLY A 115 8.95 -3.06 3.44
N SER A 116 8.87 -2.07 2.55
CA SER A 116 8.09 -0.85 2.82
C SER A 116 6.58 -1.10 2.79
N GLY A 117 6.07 -1.88 1.85
CA GLY A 117 4.64 -2.21 1.76
C GLY A 117 4.14 -3.03 2.96
N VAL A 118 4.94 -4.00 3.43
CA VAL A 118 4.60 -4.74 4.66
C VAL A 118 4.62 -3.82 5.88
N LEU A 119 5.65 -2.99 6.02
CA LEU A 119 5.74 -2.04 7.15
C LEU A 119 4.58 -1.02 7.11
N GLN A 120 4.28 -0.46 5.94
CA GLN A 120 3.16 0.45 5.73
C GLN A 120 1.84 -0.21 6.15
N ALA A 121 1.59 -1.46 5.75
CA ALA A 121 0.37 -2.18 6.12
C ALA A 121 0.27 -2.45 7.63
N ILE A 122 1.39 -2.76 8.31
CA ILE A 122 1.43 -2.91 9.77
C ILE A 122 1.04 -1.60 10.45
N VAL A 123 1.63 -0.47 10.03
CA VAL A 123 1.33 0.85 10.60
C VAL A 123 -0.10 1.28 10.27
N LEU A 124 -0.58 1.00 9.06
CA LEU A 124 -1.98 1.23 8.67
C LEU A 124 -2.96 0.47 9.57
N GLY A 125 -2.59 -0.72 10.07
CA GLY A 125 -3.42 -1.45 11.04
C GLY A 125 -3.67 -0.67 12.33
N LEU A 126 -2.80 0.27 12.68
CA LEU A 126 -2.89 1.12 13.88
C LEU A 126 -3.68 2.41 13.65
N VAL A 127 -4.01 2.74 12.41
CA VAL A 127 -4.70 3.96 11.97
C VAL A 127 -6.21 3.73 11.91
#